data_AF-A0A454D5E6-F1
#
_entry.id   AF-A0A454D5E6-F1
#
_cell.length_a   1.000
_cell.length_b   1.000
_cell.length_c   1.000
_cell.angle_alpha   90.00
_cell.angle_beta   90.00
_cell.angle_gamma   90.00
#
_symmetry.space_group_name_H-M   'P 1'
#
loop_
_entity.id
_entity.type
_entity.pdbx_description
1 polymer ?
#
loop_
_entity_poly.entity_id
_entity_poly.type
_entity_poly.pdbx_seq_one_letter_code
_entity_poly.pdbx_strand_id
1 'polypeptide(L)'
;MTFCPEVSAGLPIPRAPAEIITGKGVDVLDGLANVVGNDGIDVTEQFVSGAENALELCKKQQIKYAILAEGSPSCGSSEIYDGTFNGIKIDGSGVATALLERNGIKVYSQHTIAKLREALEKNS
;
A
#
# COMPACT_ATOMS: atom_id res chain seq x y z
N MET A 1 -4.15 -15.01 -5.52
CA MET A 1 -5.29 -14.08 -5.63
C MET A 1 -4.76 -12.73 -6.09
N THR A 2 -5.49 -12.04 -6.95
CA THR A 2 -5.17 -10.67 -7.41
C THR A 2 -6.11 -9.69 -6.72
N PHE A 3 -5.60 -8.52 -6.34
CA PHE A 3 -6.36 -7.49 -5.64
C PHE A 3 -5.77 -6.11 -5.92
N CYS A 4 -6.62 -5.10 -6.11
CA CYS A 4 -6.21 -3.70 -6.23
C CYS A 4 -6.94 -2.88 -5.15
N PRO A 5 -6.22 -2.37 -4.13
CA PRO A 5 -6.83 -1.59 -3.05
C PRO A 5 -7.64 -0.40 -3.57
N GLU A 6 -7.05 0.39 -4.46
CA GLU A 6 -7.64 1.61 -5.02
C GLU A 6 -8.96 1.33 -5.77
N VAL A 7 -8.99 0.31 -6.63
CA VAL A 7 -10.21 -0.08 -7.37
C VAL A 7 -11.26 -0.68 -6.44
N SER A 8 -10.84 -1.44 -5.43
CA SER A 8 -11.78 -2.02 -4.44
C SER A 8 -12.54 -0.96 -3.65
N ALA A 9 -11.96 0.24 -3.52
CA ALA A 9 -12.54 1.40 -2.87
C ALA A 9 -13.24 2.36 -3.84
N GLY A 10 -13.45 1.95 -5.10
CA GLY A 10 -14.24 2.71 -6.07
C GLY A 10 -13.46 3.73 -6.90
N LEU A 11 -12.12 3.78 -6.82
CA LEU A 11 -11.35 4.67 -7.70
C LEU A 11 -11.36 4.17 -9.16
N PRO A 12 -11.52 5.07 -10.15
CA PRO A 12 -11.65 4.69 -11.56
C PRO A 12 -10.32 4.27 -12.19
N ILE A 13 -10.41 3.74 -13.41
CA ILE A 13 -9.28 3.51 -14.32
C ILE A 13 -9.60 4.19 -15.67
N PRO A 14 -8.81 5.16 -16.14
CA PRO A 14 -7.67 5.79 -15.45
C PRO A 14 -8.12 6.71 -14.31
N ARG A 15 -7.16 7.11 -13.47
CA ARG A 15 -7.32 8.11 -12.40
C ARG A 15 -6.08 8.99 -12.31
N ALA A 16 -6.20 10.13 -11.64
CA ALA A 16 -5.06 11.00 -11.36
C ALA A 16 -4.00 10.25 -10.53
N PRO A 17 -2.69 10.46 -10.81
CA PRO A 17 -1.62 10.06 -9.89
C PRO A 17 -1.83 10.69 -8.52
N ALA A 18 -1.66 9.90 -7.46
CA ALA A 18 -1.75 10.37 -6.09
C ALA A 18 -0.45 10.10 -5.33
N GLU A 19 -0.15 10.92 -4.33
CA GLU A 19 1.01 10.78 -3.45
C GLU A 19 0.58 11.00 -2.00
N ILE A 20 1.37 10.49 -1.04
CA ILE A 20 1.17 10.78 0.38
C ILE A 20 1.84 12.12 0.68
N ILE A 21 1.06 13.07 1.18
CA ILE A 21 1.56 14.43 1.47
C ILE A 21 2.15 14.45 2.88
N THR A 22 3.44 14.77 2.99
CA THR A 22 4.15 14.97 4.27
C THR A 22 4.06 13.78 5.23
N GLY A 23 4.28 12.55 4.73
CA GLY A 23 4.23 11.35 5.57
C GLY A 23 4.37 10.04 4.79
N LYS A 24 3.98 8.95 5.44
CA LYS A 24 3.96 7.58 4.90
C LYS A 24 2.62 6.91 5.19
N GLY A 25 2.44 5.69 4.71
CA GLY A 25 1.19 4.93 4.90
C GLY A 25 0.80 4.80 6.37
N VAL A 26 1.76 4.65 7.29
CA VAL A 26 1.49 4.63 8.73
C VAL A 26 0.90 5.95 9.24
N ASP A 27 1.41 7.09 8.76
CA ASP A 27 0.95 8.42 9.18
C ASP A 27 -0.47 8.68 8.65
N VAL A 28 -0.80 8.19 7.45
CA VAL A 28 -2.16 8.23 6.91
C VAL A 28 -3.13 7.43 7.79
N LEU A 29 -2.74 6.22 8.21
CA LEU A 29 -3.56 5.38 9.09
C LEU A 29 -3.74 5.99 10.49
N ASP A 30 -2.80 6.82 10.94
CA ASP A 30 -2.86 7.53 12.22
C ASP A 30 -3.55 8.91 12.11
N GLY A 31 -4.01 9.29 10.91
CA GLY A 31 -4.68 10.56 10.65
C GLY A 31 -3.73 11.77 10.65
N LEU A 32 -2.44 11.55 10.44
CA LEU A 32 -1.38 12.55 10.44
C LEU A 32 -0.95 13.00 9.04
N ALA A 33 -1.34 12.26 8.00
CA ALA A 33 -1.05 12.56 6.60
C ALA A 33 -2.25 12.25 5.70
N ASN A 34 -2.24 12.82 4.49
CA ASN A 34 -3.29 12.67 3.49
C ASN A 34 -2.73 12.07 2.21
N VAL A 35 -3.58 11.36 1.46
CA VAL A 35 -3.30 10.95 0.08
C VAL A 35 -4.03 11.89 -0.85
N VAL A 36 -3.30 12.63 -1.67
CA VAL A 36 -3.86 13.66 -2.55
C VAL A 36 -3.46 13.38 -3.98
N GLY A 37 -4.39 13.56 -4.91
CA GLY A 37 -4.15 13.52 -6.35
C GLY A 37 -3.39 14.74 -6.85
N ASN A 38 -2.69 14.62 -7.98
CA ASN A 38 -2.04 15.78 -8.62
C ASN A 38 -3.03 16.81 -9.18
N ASP A 39 -4.31 16.48 -9.20
CA ASP A 39 -5.44 17.37 -9.46
C ASP A 39 -5.92 18.12 -8.21
N GLY A 40 -5.29 17.87 -7.05
CA GLY A 40 -5.61 18.48 -5.77
C GLY A 40 -6.77 17.81 -5.02
N ILE A 41 -7.29 16.69 -5.52
CA ILE A 41 -8.39 15.96 -4.86
C ILE A 41 -7.83 15.08 -3.75
N ASP A 42 -8.34 15.26 -2.53
CA ASP A 42 -8.06 14.35 -1.41
C ASP A 42 -8.77 13.01 -1.65
N VAL A 43 -7.98 11.94 -1.71
CA VAL A 43 -8.44 10.55 -1.93
C VAL A 43 -8.09 9.64 -0.74
N THR A 44 -7.81 10.23 0.43
CA THR A 44 -7.35 9.52 1.63
C THR A 44 -8.32 8.42 2.05
N GLU A 45 -9.62 8.72 2.06
CA GLU A 45 -10.66 7.75 2.48
C GLU A 45 -10.68 6.52 1.57
N GLN A 46 -10.51 6.69 0.25
CA GLN A 46 -10.48 5.59 -0.70
C GLN A 46 -9.22 4.73 -0.51
N PHE A 47 -8.08 5.34 -0.18
CA PHE A 47 -6.85 4.59 0.10
C PHE A 47 -6.94 3.80 1.41
N VAL A 48 -7.50 4.40 2.46
CA VAL A 48 -7.73 3.71 3.74
C VAL A 48 -8.76 2.58 3.58
N SER A 49 -9.91 2.84 2.94
CA SER A 49 -10.92 1.82 2.67
C SER A 49 -10.37 0.69 1.80
N GLY A 50 -9.56 1.00 0.79
CA GLY A 50 -8.91 0.01 -0.05
C GLY A 50 -7.94 -0.89 0.72
N ALA A 51 -7.19 -0.31 1.66
CA ALA A 51 -6.33 -1.06 2.57
C ALA A 51 -7.15 -1.99 3.47
N GLU A 52 -8.27 -1.51 4.04
CA GLU A 52 -9.16 -2.30 4.88
C GLU A 52 -9.77 -3.47 4.11
N ASN A 53 -10.21 -3.26 2.86
CA ASN A 53 -10.72 -4.31 1.99
C ASN A 53 -9.65 -5.39 1.74
N ALA A 54 -8.39 -4.98 1.51
CA ALA A 54 -7.28 -5.91 1.35
C ALA A 54 -7.04 -6.75 2.63
N LEU A 55 -7.09 -6.10 3.80
CA LEU A 55 -6.93 -6.75 5.09
C LEU A 55 -8.08 -7.74 5.36
N GLU A 56 -9.32 -7.35 5.07
CA GLU A 56 -10.49 -8.20 5.24
C GLU A 56 -10.39 -9.46 4.38
N LEU A 57 -9.97 -9.31 3.12
CA LEU A 57 -9.71 -10.42 2.23
C LEU A 57 -8.63 -11.36 2.79
N CYS A 58 -7.53 -10.80 3.30
CA CYS A 58 -6.46 -11.59 3.89
C CYS A 58 -6.94 -12.35 5.13
N LYS A 59 -7.74 -11.72 6.00
CA LYS A 59 -8.33 -12.37 7.19
C LYS A 59 -9.27 -13.51 6.78
N LYS A 60 -10.18 -13.26 5.83
CA LYS A 60 -11.15 -14.25 5.31
C LYS A 60 -10.46 -15.49 4.74
N GLN A 61 -9.32 -15.31 4.08
CA GLN A 61 -8.57 -16.39 3.43
C GLN A 61 -7.37 -16.88 4.23
N GLN A 62 -7.19 -16.40 5.47
CA GLN A 62 -6.06 -16.73 6.33
C GLN A 62 -4.68 -16.51 5.66
N ILE A 63 -4.58 -15.47 4.81
CA ILE A 63 -3.36 -15.09 4.11
C ILE A 63 -2.38 -14.47 5.11
N LYS A 64 -1.12 -14.95 5.09
CA LYS A 64 -0.03 -14.46 5.94
C LYS A 64 1.04 -13.67 5.19
N TYR A 65 1.01 -13.72 3.86
CA TYR A 65 2.03 -13.14 2.98
C TYR A 65 1.34 -12.43 1.82
N ALA A 66 1.77 -11.21 1.49
CA ALA A 66 1.29 -10.44 0.34
C ALA A 66 2.47 -10.02 -0.54
N ILE A 67 2.26 -10.04 -1.86
CA ILE A 67 3.20 -9.47 -2.83
C ILE A 67 2.53 -8.23 -3.44
N LEU A 68 3.09 -7.05 -3.19
CA LEU A 68 2.53 -5.76 -3.60
C LEU A 68 3.49 -5.02 -4.53
N ALA A 69 2.94 -4.15 -5.38
CA ALA A 69 3.73 -3.37 -6.34
C ALA A 69 4.48 -2.21 -5.65
N GLU A 70 5.80 -2.14 -5.84
CA GLU A 70 6.66 -1.10 -5.27
C GLU A 70 6.35 0.33 -5.80
N GLY A 71 6.64 1.37 -5.00
CA GLY A 71 6.59 2.77 -5.42
C GLY A 71 5.20 3.42 -5.44
N SER A 72 4.14 2.70 -5.08
CA SER A 72 2.77 3.20 -5.02
C SER A 72 2.42 3.78 -3.64
N PRO A 73 1.63 4.86 -3.55
CA PRO A 73 1.09 5.36 -2.27
C PRO A 73 0.17 4.35 -1.55
N SER A 74 -0.35 3.33 -2.24
CA SER A 74 -1.09 2.23 -1.64
C SER A 74 -0.16 1.04 -1.34
N CYS A 75 0.56 0.57 -2.36
CA CYS A 75 1.20 -0.75 -2.37
C CYS A 75 2.72 -0.74 -2.16
N GLY A 76 3.35 0.44 -2.16
CA GLY A 76 4.79 0.57 -1.91
C GLY A 76 5.16 -0.05 -0.57
N SER A 77 6.28 -0.77 -0.53
CA SER A 77 6.73 -1.50 0.67
C SER A 77 8.01 -0.93 1.26
N SER A 78 8.87 -0.38 0.41
CA SER A 78 10.18 0.18 0.78
C SER A 78 10.32 1.64 0.34
N GLU A 79 9.74 2.00 -0.79
CA GLU A 79 9.79 3.37 -1.33
C GLU A 79 8.41 3.88 -1.74
N ILE A 80 8.16 5.16 -1.49
CA ILE A 80 7.00 5.93 -1.99
C ILE A 80 7.49 7.28 -2.53
N TYR A 81 6.64 8.00 -3.28
CA TYR A 81 6.94 9.37 -3.67
C TYR A 81 6.84 10.34 -2.48
N ASP A 82 7.59 11.45 -2.54
CA ASP A 82 7.75 12.38 -1.43
C ASP A 82 6.56 13.35 -1.19
N GLY A 83 5.52 13.28 -2.02
CA GLY A 83 4.34 14.12 -1.91
C GLY A 83 4.47 15.47 -2.62
N THR A 84 5.59 15.71 -3.32
CA THR A 84 5.81 16.97 -4.06
C THR A 84 5.48 16.86 -5.55
N PHE A 85 5.14 15.66 -6.04
CA PHE A 85 4.90 15.38 -7.47
C PHE A 85 6.10 15.69 -8.39
N ASN A 86 7.32 15.76 -7.85
CA ASN A 86 8.56 15.97 -8.62
C ASN A 86 9.26 14.66 -9.00
N GLY A 87 8.63 13.51 -8.74
CA GLY A 87 9.20 12.18 -9.02
C GLY A 87 10.30 11.74 -8.06
N ILE A 88 10.47 12.44 -6.94
CA ILE A 88 11.41 12.09 -5.88
C ILE A 88 10.79 10.98 -5.03
N LYS A 89 11.59 9.94 -4.75
CA LYS A 89 11.20 8.85 -3.86
C LYS A 89 11.89 8.96 -2.51
N ILE A 90 11.20 8.52 -1.48
CA ILE A 90 11.68 8.44 -0.11
C ILE A 90 11.41 7.05 0.47
N ASP A 91 12.22 6.66 1.45
CA ASP A 91 11.99 5.43 2.20
C ASP A 91 10.62 5.49 2.87
N GLY A 92 9.78 4.50 2.64
CA GLY A 92 8.45 4.43 3.24
C GLY A 92 7.54 3.40 2.58
N SER A 93 6.41 3.14 3.23
CA SER A 93 5.40 2.22 2.73
C SER A 93 4.10 2.96 2.42
N GLY A 94 3.33 2.40 1.49
CA GLY A 94 1.98 2.86 1.17
C GLY A 94 0.96 2.43 2.20
N VAL A 95 -0.26 2.97 2.10
CA VAL A 95 -1.34 2.78 3.08
C VAL A 95 -1.72 1.30 3.25
N ALA A 96 -1.88 0.56 2.15
CA ALA A 96 -2.23 -0.86 2.21
C ALA A 96 -1.11 -1.71 2.80
N THR A 97 0.14 -1.46 2.41
CA THR A 97 1.30 -2.15 2.99
C THR A 97 1.37 -1.93 4.50
N ALA A 98 1.32 -0.67 4.94
CA ALA A 98 1.36 -0.31 6.35
C ALA A 98 0.25 -1.00 7.16
N LEU A 99 -0.98 -1.06 6.64
CA LEU A 99 -2.10 -1.69 7.35
C LEU A 99 -1.94 -3.21 7.45
N LEU A 100 -1.51 -3.87 6.37
CA LEU A 100 -1.28 -5.31 6.36
C LEU A 100 -0.16 -5.69 7.35
N GLU A 101 0.94 -4.95 7.36
CA GLU A 101 2.06 -5.16 8.28
C GLU A 101 1.65 -4.95 9.75
N ARG A 102 0.87 -3.89 10.05
CA ARG A 102 0.28 -3.67 11.39
C ARG A 102 -0.57 -4.85 11.88
N ASN A 103 -1.13 -5.64 10.96
CA ASN A 103 -1.96 -6.80 11.26
C ASN A 103 -1.20 -8.14 11.11
N GLY A 104 0.13 -8.11 11.07
CA GLY A 104 0.97 -9.32 11.09
C GLY A 104 1.05 -10.05 9.75
N ILE A 105 0.61 -9.43 8.65
CA ILE A 105 0.79 -9.96 7.31
C ILE A 105 2.14 -9.47 6.78
N LYS A 106 2.99 -10.38 6.34
CA LYS A 106 4.31 -10.03 5.80
C LYS A 106 4.17 -9.58 4.35
N VAL A 107 4.60 -8.36 4.07
CA VAL A 107 4.56 -7.79 2.72
C VAL A 107 5.92 -7.92 2.05
N TYR A 108 5.88 -8.28 0.77
CA TYR A 108 7.01 -8.36 -0.14
C TYR A 108 6.65 -7.58 -1.40
N SER A 109 7.65 -7.19 -2.17
CA SER A 109 7.44 -6.67 -3.53
C SER A 109 7.97 -7.58 -4.61
N GLN A 110 7.72 -7.22 -5.87
CA GLN A 110 8.26 -7.91 -7.04
C GLN A 110 9.79 -8.07 -7.01
N HIS A 111 10.49 -7.20 -6.27
CA HIS A 111 11.95 -7.25 -6.14
C HIS A 111 12.42 -8.19 -5.01
N THR A 112 11.53 -8.59 -4.11
CA THR A 112 11.86 -9.40 -2.92
C THR A 112 11.23 -10.80 -2.93
N ILE A 113 10.74 -11.26 -4.08
CA ILE A 113 10.12 -12.59 -4.23
C ILE A 113 11.05 -13.72 -3.75
N ALA A 114 12.36 -13.61 -3.96
CA ALA A 114 13.33 -14.58 -3.46
C ALA A 114 13.28 -14.73 -1.92
N LYS A 115 13.15 -13.60 -1.19
CA LYS A 115 13.04 -13.61 0.29
C LYS A 115 11.74 -14.27 0.75
N LEU A 116 10.65 -14.12 -0.01
CA LEU A 116 9.39 -14.83 0.28
C LEU A 116 9.58 -16.34 0.15
N ARG A 117 10.25 -16.80 -0.91
CA ARG A 117 10.53 -18.23 -1.10
C ARG A 117 11.31 -18.81 0.07
N GLU A 118 12.40 -18.17 0.49
CA GLU A 118 13.18 -18.59 1.65
C GLU A 118 12.34 -18.63 2.94
N ALA A 119 11.43 -17.66 3.11
CA ALA A 119 10.54 -17.62 4.27
C ALA A 119 9.53 -18.77 4.27
N LEU A 120 9.04 -19.21 3.10
CA LEU A 120 8.13 -20.35 3.00
C LEU A 120 8.86 -21.68 3.27
N GLU A 121 10.08 -21.82 2.76
CA GLU A 121 10.91 -23.01 2.98
C GLU A 121 11.27 -23.23 4.46
N LYS A 122 11.51 -22.15 5.22
CA LYS A 122 11.80 -22.22 6.67
C LYS A 122 10.58 -22.54 7.55
N ASN A 123 9.37 -22.40 7.03
CA ASN A 123 8.11 -22.64 7.75
C ASN A 123 7.38 -23.92 7.27
N SER A 124 8.04 -24.73 6.44
CA SER A 124 7.57 -26.04 5.95
C SER A 124 8.23 -27.16 6.75
#